data_AF-A0A8S3IEI5-F1
#
_entry.id   AF-A0A8S3IEI5-F1
#
_cell.length_a   1.000
_cell.length_b   1.000
_cell.length_c   1.000
_cell.angle_alpha   90.00
_cell.angle_beta   90.00
_cell.angle_gamma   90.00
#
_symmetry.space_group_name_H-M   'P 1'
#
loop_
_entity.id
_entity.type
_entity.pdbx_description
1 polymer ?
#
loop_
_entity_poly.entity_id
_entity_poly.type
_entity_poly.pdbx_seq_one_letter_code
_entity_poly.pdbx_strand_id
1 'polypeptide(L)'
;MALSTMMKIKTSEIPQAVNSIPVALRDTLMKYIYKGFENPKDYSSSALLTWHEKVLAITGLGSIMAWFQRAITLSPKKRGFHIVTNEILQQIPEINQIEIGLMNVFIQHTSASLSINENAAPDVRVDMETIFNKLVPEDNSYEHLDEGKDDMPAHAKCSLLGASLNIPISS
;
A
#
# COMPACT_ATOMS: atom_id res chain seq x y z
N MET A 1 -14.15 -19.85 15.96
CA MET A 1 -15.14 -20.83 15.48
C MET A 1 -14.40 -21.80 14.58
N ALA A 2 -14.38 -23.10 14.88
CA ALA A 2 -13.70 -24.07 14.00
C ALA A 2 -14.54 -24.26 12.72
N LEU A 3 -13.88 -24.45 11.56
CA LEU A 3 -14.53 -24.74 10.26
C LEU A 3 -15.60 -25.84 10.36
N SER A 4 -15.34 -26.86 11.18
CA SER A 4 -16.28 -27.96 11.46
C SER A 4 -17.60 -27.52 12.10
N THR A 5 -17.62 -26.38 12.81
CA THR A 5 -18.84 -25.82 13.40
C THR A 5 -19.63 -25.03 12.37
N MET A 6 -18.95 -24.32 11.46
CA MET A 6 -19.61 -23.59 10.36
C MET A 6 -20.36 -24.54 9.42
N MET A 7 -19.77 -25.69 9.10
CA MET A 7 -20.37 -26.66 8.18
C MET A 7 -21.66 -27.32 8.72
N LYS A 8 -21.98 -27.14 10.00
CA LYS A 8 -23.22 -27.64 10.62
C LYS A 8 -24.39 -26.66 10.51
N ILE A 9 -24.14 -25.40 10.13
CA ILE A 9 -25.17 -24.37 10.00
C ILE A 9 -25.92 -24.57 8.69
N LYS A 10 -27.25 -24.46 8.72
CA LYS A 10 -28.07 -24.58 7.50
C LYS A 10 -27.80 -23.40 6.58
N THR A 11 -27.82 -23.64 5.27
CA THR A 11 -27.56 -22.59 4.25
C THR A 11 -28.42 -21.33 4.44
N SER A 12 -29.68 -21.49 4.84
CA SER A 12 -30.61 -20.38 5.11
C SER A 12 -30.23 -19.52 6.32
N GLU A 13 -29.48 -20.07 7.28
CA GLU A 13 -29.11 -19.42 8.54
C GLU A 13 -27.73 -18.73 8.45
N ILE A 14 -26.95 -19.00 7.40
CA ILE A 14 -25.61 -18.43 7.19
C ILE A 14 -25.63 -16.89 7.29
N PRO A 15 -26.54 -16.14 6.64
CA PRO A 15 -26.52 -14.68 6.72
C PRO A 15 -26.69 -14.15 8.14
N GLN A 16 -27.54 -14.81 8.94
CA GLN A 16 -27.76 -14.44 10.33
C GLN A 16 -26.52 -14.73 11.18
N ALA A 17 -25.86 -15.88 10.95
CA ALA A 17 -24.63 -16.26 11.62
C ALA A 17 -23.46 -15.31 11.29
N VAL A 18 -23.35 -14.82 10.06
CA VAL A 18 -22.31 -13.83 9.69
C VAL A 18 -22.59 -12.48 10.35
N ASN A 19 -23.84 -12.06 10.40
CA ASN A 19 -24.22 -10.78 11.02
C ASN A 19 -24.03 -10.76 12.54
N SER A 20 -24.11 -11.91 13.21
CA SER A 20 -23.87 -12.02 14.66
C SER A 20 -22.38 -11.96 15.05
N ILE A 21 -21.48 -12.05 14.07
CA ILE A 21 -20.03 -11.95 14.29
C ILE A 21 -19.59 -10.47 14.18
N PRO A 22 -18.67 -9.99 15.06
CA PRO A 22 -18.08 -8.65 14.95
C PRO A 22 -17.46 -8.40 13.57
N VAL A 23 -17.60 -7.17 13.05
CA VAL A 23 -17.15 -6.81 11.69
C VAL A 23 -15.69 -7.21 11.45
N ALA A 24 -14.79 -6.92 12.40
CA ALA A 24 -13.36 -7.27 12.31
C ALA A 24 -13.08 -8.77 12.17
N LEU A 25 -13.99 -9.64 12.63
CA LEU A 25 -13.85 -11.09 12.53
C LEU A 25 -14.49 -11.66 11.26
N ARG A 26 -15.28 -10.88 10.50
CA ARG A 26 -15.90 -11.33 9.26
C ARG A 26 -14.85 -11.50 8.14
N ASP A 27 -13.82 -10.66 8.11
CA ASP A 27 -12.69 -10.84 7.18
C ASP A 27 -11.88 -12.09 7.53
N THR A 28 -11.73 -12.34 8.83
CA THR A 28 -11.09 -13.56 9.32
C THR A 28 -11.88 -14.81 8.91
N LEU A 29 -13.22 -14.75 8.95
CA LEU A 29 -14.10 -15.81 8.46
C LEU A 29 -13.84 -16.13 6.98
N MET A 30 -13.69 -15.11 6.13
CA MET A 30 -13.35 -15.30 4.72
C MET A 30 -12.00 -16.02 4.56
N LYS A 31 -10.97 -15.62 5.33
CA LYS A 31 -9.66 -16.33 5.34
C LYS A 31 -9.79 -17.81 5.71
N TYR A 32 -10.62 -18.16 6.69
CA TYR A 32 -10.88 -19.56 7.05
C TYR A 32 -11.57 -20.33 5.94
N ILE A 33 -12.51 -19.71 5.20
CA ILE A 33 -13.16 -20.35 4.05
C ILE A 33 -12.12 -20.69 2.97
N TYR A 34 -11.22 -19.75 2.65
CA TYR A 34 -10.11 -19.99 1.69
C TYR A 34 -9.15 -21.09 2.15
N LYS A 35 -8.77 -21.09 3.43
CA LYS A 35 -7.96 -22.19 4.01
C LYS A 35 -8.67 -23.55 3.95
N GLY A 36 -10.00 -23.57 4.02
CA GLY A 36 -10.79 -24.78 3.80
C GLY A 36 -10.66 -25.33 2.38
N PHE A 37 -10.59 -24.46 1.37
CA PHE A 37 -10.40 -24.88 -0.03
C PHE A 37 -9.03 -25.52 -0.31
N GLU A 38 -8.00 -25.21 0.48
CA GLU A 38 -6.69 -25.87 0.39
C GLU A 38 -6.75 -27.36 0.77
N ASN A 39 -7.75 -27.77 1.55
CA ASN A 39 -7.89 -29.13 2.07
C ASN A 39 -9.23 -29.76 1.65
N PRO A 40 -9.42 -30.09 0.36
CA PRO A 40 -10.70 -30.58 -0.17
C PRO A 40 -11.11 -31.96 0.35
N LYS A 41 -10.22 -32.67 1.07
CA LYS A 41 -10.54 -33.94 1.73
C LYS A 41 -11.36 -33.74 3.02
N ASP A 42 -11.20 -32.60 3.68
CA ASP A 42 -11.77 -32.33 5.00
C ASP A 42 -13.10 -31.58 4.92
N TYR A 43 -13.34 -30.87 3.82
CA TYR A 43 -14.51 -30.00 3.65
C TYR A 43 -15.07 -30.05 2.22
N SER A 44 -16.39 -29.94 2.11
CA SER A 44 -17.07 -29.87 0.81
C SER A 44 -16.83 -28.51 0.15
N SER A 45 -16.23 -28.51 -1.06
CA SER A 45 -16.02 -27.29 -1.85
C SER A 45 -17.32 -26.55 -2.17
N SER A 46 -18.43 -27.26 -2.39
CA SER A 46 -19.72 -26.61 -2.65
C SER A 46 -20.28 -25.90 -1.42
N ALA A 47 -20.08 -26.48 -0.23
CA ALA A 47 -20.46 -25.86 1.03
C ALA A 47 -19.59 -24.62 1.32
N LEU A 48 -18.28 -24.71 1.09
CA LEU A 48 -17.36 -23.58 1.22
C LEU A 48 -17.69 -22.45 0.24
N LEU A 49 -18.04 -22.79 -1.01
CA LEU A 49 -18.46 -21.80 -2.01
C LEU A 49 -19.76 -21.10 -1.60
N THR A 50 -20.72 -21.86 -1.07
CA THR A 50 -21.96 -21.30 -0.51
C THR A 50 -21.66 -20.33 0.63
N TRP A 51 -20.74 -20.69 1.53
CA TRP A 51 -20.29 -19.78 2.60
C TRP A 51 -19.60 -18.54 2.04
N HIS A 52 -18.69 -18.69 1.07
CA HIS A 52 -18.02 -17.58 0.41
C HIS A 52 -19.02 -16.58 -0.18
N GLU A 53 -20.00 -17.03 -0.97
CA GLU A 53 -21.00 -16.16 -1.59
C GLU A 53 -21.80 -15.38 -0.55
N LYS A 54 -22.21 -16.04 0.53
CA LYS A 54 -23.01 -15.40 1.59
C LYS A 54 -22.19 -14.44 2.44
N VAL A 55 -20.94 -14.76 2.76
CA VAL A 55 -20.05 -13.82 3.46
C VAL A 55 -19.77 -12.62 2.57
N LEU A 56 -19.36 -12.84 1.32
CA LEU A 56 -19.07 -11.79 0.33
C LEU A 56 -20.27 -10.85 0.13
N ALA A 57 -21.49 -11.37 0.08
CA ALA A 57 -22.70 -10.55 -0.03
C ALA A 57 -22.91 -9.60 1.17
N ILE A 58 -22.37 -9.92 2.35
CA ILE A 58 -22.51 -9.13 3.57
C ILE A 58 -21.31 -8.19 3.78
N THR A 59 -20.10 -8.66 3.49
CA THR A 59 -18.85 -7.94 3.78
C THR A 59 -18.32 -7.16 2.58
N GLY A 60 -18.76 -7.50 1.36
CA GLY A 60 -18.21 -6.95 0.13
C GLY A 60 -16.79 -7.43 -0.15
N LEU A 61 -16.22 -6.92 -1.25
CA LEU A 61 -14.90 -7.31 -1.75
C LEU A 61 -13.76 -7.04 -0.75
N GLY A 62 -13.95 -6.11 0.19
CA GLY A 62 -12.96 -5.78 1.23
C GLY A 62 -12.57 -6.98 2.12
N SER A 63 -13.45 -7.97 2.26
CA SER A 63 -13.17 -9.20 3.00
C SER A 63 -12.28 -10.20 2.28
N ILE A 64 -12.09 -10.03 0.96
CA ILE A 64 -11.22 -10.84 0.11
C ILE A 64 -9.93 -10.07 -0.19
N MET A 65 -10.04 -8.77 -0.42
CA MET A 65 -8.93 -7.88 -0.77
C MET A 65 -8.83 -6.74 0.26
N ALA A 66 -7.82 -6.81 1.12
CA ALA A 66 -7.50 -5.73 2.04
C ALA A 66 -6.73 -4.63 1.29
N TRP A 67 -7.42 -3.53 0.98
CA TRP A 67 -6.82 -2.30 0.47
C TRP A 67 -6.86 -1.23 1.54
N PHE A 68 -5.70 -0.65 1.83
CA PHE A 68 -5.57 0.51 2.70
C PHE A 68 -5.13 1.70 1.86
N GLN A 69 -5.76 2.85 2.07
CA GLN A 69 -5.38 4.10 1.45
C GLN A 69 -5.35 5.19 2.50
N ARG A 70 -4.26 5.94 2.52
CA ARG A 70 -4.05 7.02 3.48
C ARG A 70 -3.32 8.18 2.82
N ALA A 71 -3.79 9.40 3.07
CA ALA A 71 -3.02 10.60 2.81
C ALA A 71 -2.04 10.80 3.96
N ILE A 72 -0.75 10.87 3.65
CA ILE A 72 0.32 11.12 4.61
C ILE A 72 0.89 12.51 4.41
N THR A 73 1.38 13.14 5.47
CA THR A 73 2.03 14.45 5.38
C THR A 73 3.48 14.31 5.82
N LEU A 74 4.39 14.76 4.96
CA LEU A 74 5.80 14.85 5.28
C LEU A 74 6.10 16.25 5.84
N SER A 75 7.00 16.30 6.80
CA SER A 75 7.57 17.53 7.34
C SER A 75 8.30 18.30 6.23
N PRO A 76 8.22 19.64 6.22
CA PRO A 76 8.89 20.46 5.23
C PRO A 76 10.40 20.16 5.19
N LYS A 77 10.92 19.88 4.00
CA LYS A 77 12.35 19.68 3.77
C LYS A 77 12.90 20.82 2.92
N LYS A 78 14.15 21.17 3.16
CA LYS A 78 14.90 22.03 2.23
C LYS A 78 15.18 21.25 0.93
N ARG A 79 15.59 21.93 -0.14
CA ARG A 79 16.10 21.28 -1.35
C ARG A 79 17.18 20.24 -1.01
N GLY A 80 17.15 19.10 -1.72
CA GLY A 80 18.10 18.00 -1.57
C GLY A 80 17.42 16.63 -1.44
N PHE A 81 18.22 15.60 -1.19
CA PHE A 81 17.73 14.24 -0.94
C PHE A 81 17.53 14.01 0.57
N HIS A 82 16.38 13.42 0.94
CA HIS A 82 15.99 13.20 2.34
C HIS A 82 15.49 11.78 2.55
N ILE A 83 15.80 11.20 3.71
CA ILE A 83 15.22 9.91 4.11
C ILE A 83 13.84 10.19 4.71
N VAL A 84 12.82 9.53 4.15
CA VAL A 84 11.42 9.68 4.59
C VAL A 84 10.81 8.35 5.05
N THR A 85 11.57 7.25 5.03
CA THR A 85 11.06 5.90 5.33
C THR A 85 10.35 5.80 6.67
N ASN A 86 10.97 6.25 7.76
CA ASN A 86 10.38 6.17 9.10
C ASN A 86 9.15 7.09 9.24
N GLU A 87 9.21 8.27 8.62
CA GLU A 87 8.13 9.26 8.63
C GLU A 87 6.87 8.74 7.90
N ILE A 88 7.08 7.98 6.81
CA ILE A 88 6.01 7.26 6.11
C ILE A 88 5.48 6.14 7.01
N LEU A 89 6.34 5.23 7.49
CA LEU A 89 5.95 4.05 8.26
C LEU A 89 5.17 4.38 9.54
N GLN A 90 5.53 5.46 10.23
CA GLN A 90 4.80 5.92 11.42
C GLN A 90 3.34 6.31 11.13
N GLN A 91 3.03 6.69 9.88
CA GLN A 91 1.69 7.11 9.48
C GLN A 91 0.84 5.95 8.93
N ILE A 92 1.42 4.78 8.65
CA ILE A 92 0.73 3.61 8.07
C ILE A 92 0.82 2.36 8.98
N PRO A 93 0.32 2.39 10.22
CA PRO A 93 0.43 1.25 11.15
C PRO A 93 -0.24 -0.03 10.63
N GLU A 94 -1.21 0.08 9.72
CA GLU A 94 -1.83 -1.04 9.00
C GLU A 94 -0.86 -1.94 8.22
N ILE A 95 0.34 -1.44 7.86
CA ILE A 95 1.33 -2.25 7.12
C ILE A 95 1.73 -3.52 7.89
N ASN A 96 1.68 -3.49 9.22
CA ASN A 96 1.96 -4.65 10.08
C ASN A 96 0.89 -5.75 10.02
N GLN A 97 -0.24 -5.49 9.37
CA GLN A 97 -1.32 -6.47 9.16
C GLN A 97 -1.18 -7.21 7.82
N ILE A 98 -0.20 -6.83 7.00
CA ILE A 98 0.00 -7.33 5.64
C ILE A 98 1.22 -8.24 5.61
N GLU A 99 1.01 -9.55 5.48
CA GLU A 99 2.10 -10.52 5.33
C GLU A 99 2.73 -10.49 3.94
N ILE A 100 1.90 -10.37 2.90
CA ILE A 100 2.31 -10.28 1.50
C ILE A 100 1.43 -9.22 0.83
N GLY A 101 2.03 -8.23 0.19
CA GLY A 101 1.27 -7.18 -0.49
C GLY A 101 2.10 -6.27 -1.38
N LEU A 102 1.46 -5.22 -1.86
CA LEU A 102 2.10 -4.16 -2.64
C LEU A 102 1.73 -2.81 -2.03
N MET A 103 2.75 -2.00 -1.73
CA MET A 103 2.60 -0.62 -1.31
C MET A 103 2.88 0.30 -2.49
N ASN A 104 1.90 1.11 -2.88
CA ASN A 104 2.15 2.26 -3.72
C ASN A 104 2.36 3.50 -2.85
N VAL A 105 3.46 4.21 -3.05
CA VAL A 105 3.70 5.52 -2.44
C VAL A 105 3.71 6.55 -3.57
N PHE A 106 2.75 7.46 -3.54
CA PHE A 106 2.59 8.52 -4.54
C PHE A 106 2.72 9.89 -3.87
N ILE A 107 3.66 10.71 -4.36
CA ILE A 107 3.80 12.09 -3.92
C ILE A 107 2.91 13.00 -4.79
N GLN A 108 2.04 13.77 -4.15
CA GLN A 108 1.13 14.70 -4.83
C GLN A 108 1.82 16.05 -5.07
N HIS A 109 2.98 16.04 -5.73
CA HIS A 109 3.78 17.22 -6.03
C HIS A 109 4.43 17.11 -7.41
N THR A 110 4.57 18.22 -8.12
CA THR A 110 5.13 18.26 -9.48
C THR A 110 6.62 18.58 -9.52
N SER A 111 7.17 19.12 -8.42
CA SER A 111 8.59 19.47 -8.27
C SER A 111 9.32 18.67 -7.18
N ALA A 112 8.70 17.59 -6.68
CA ALA A 112 9.32 16.64 -5.75
C ALA A 112 9.04 15.20 -6.19
N SER A 113 9.99 14.30 -5.96
CA SER A 113 9.96 12.92 -6.44
C SER A 113 10.36 11.93 -5.34
N LEU A 114 10.15 10.65 -5.62
CA LEU A 114 10.47 9.55 -4.72
C LEU A 114 11.53 8.66 -5.37
N SER A 115 12.46 8.15 -4.57
CA SER A 115 13.48 7.20 -5.02
C SER A 115 13.81 6.18 -3.93
N ILE A 116 14.32 5.02 -4.34
CA ILE A 116 14.88 4.00 -3.46
C ILE A 116 16.38 4.01 -3.71
N ASN A 117 17.17 4.16 -2.64
CA ASN A 117 18.62 4.22 -2.72
C ASN A 117 19.26 3.68 -1.43
N GLU A 118 20.57 3.52 -1.44
CA GLU A 118 21.38 3.14 -0.30
C GLU A 118 21.26 4.18 0.84
N ASN A 119 21.16 3.68 2.07
CA ASN A 119 21.08 4.50 3.28
C ASN A 119 22.22 4.20 4.29
N ALA A 120 23.33 3.61 3.86
CA ALA A 120 24.46 3.31 4.74
C ALA A 120 25.39 4.52 4.92
N ALA A 121 25.70 5.24 3.84
CA ALA A 121 26.57 6.41 3.86
C ALA A 121 25.77 7.71 3.65
N PRO A 122 25.93 8.73 4.53
CA PRO A 122 25.32 10.05 4.32
C PRO A 122 25.69 10.70 2.99
N ASP A 123 26.90 10.41 2.49
CA ASP A 123 27.48 10.99 1.28
C ASP A 123 26.66 10.66 0.03
N VAL A 124 25.94 9.52 0.01
CA VAL A 124 25.05 9.15 -1.10
C VAL A 124 24.03 10.25 -1.40
N ARG A 125 23.49 10.92 -0.37
CA ARG A 125 22.51 12.00 -0.57
C ARG A 125 23.13 13.25 -1.19
N VAL A 126 24.37 13.56 -0.80
CA VAL A 126 25.15 14.68 -1.34
C VAL A 126 25.57 14.41 -2.78
N ASP A 127 26.00 13.19 -3.07
CA ASP A 127 26.37 12.76 -4.41
C ASP A 127 25.17 12.74 -5.34
N MET A 128 24.03 12.22 -4.88
CA MET A 128 22.78 12.25 -5.64
C MET A 128 22.35 13.69 -5.94
N GLU A 129 22.40 14.60 -4.96
CA GLU A 129 22.14 16.01 -5.20
C GLU A 129 23.11 16.61 -6.23
N THR A 130 24.40 16.29 -6.10
CA THR A 130 25.45 16.75 -7.03
C THR A 130 25.23 16.24 -8.45
N ILE A 131 24.88 14.96 -8.62
CA ILE A 131 24.58 14.33 -9.90
C ILE A 131 23.38 15.03 -10.54
N PHE A 132 22.28 15.19 -9.81
CA PHE A 132 21.08 15.81 -10.35
C PHE A 132 21.27 17.29 -10.69
N ASN A 133 22.11 18.02 -9.94
CA ASN A 133 22.47 19.40 -10.27
C ASN A 133 23.38 19.52 -11.50
N LYS A 134 24.12 18.47 -11.84
CA LYS A 134 24.90 18.42 -13.10
C LYS A 134 24.03 18.02 -14.30
N LEU A 135 23.09 17.07 -14.10
CA LEU A 135 22.19 16.58 -15.14
C LEU A 135 21.13 17.62 -15.53
N VAL A 136 20.60 18.33 -14.53
CA VAL A 136 19.57 19.36 -14.70
C VAL A 136 20.03 20.60 -13.90
N PRO A 137 20.89 21.44 -14.49
CA PRO A 137 21.41 22.64 -13.86
C PRO A 137 20.29 23.62 -13.45
N GLU A 138 20.53 24.39 -12.39
CA GLU A 138 19.65 25.49 -12.00
C GLU A 138 20.20 26.80 -12.58
N ASP A 139 20.00 26.97 -13.89
CA ASP A 139 20.38 28.16 -14.63
C ASP A 139 19.23 28.70 -15.49
N ASN A 140 19.47 29.79 -16.20
CA ASN A 140 18.45 30.45 -17.01
C ASN A 140 18.36 29.86 -18.43
N SER A 141 18.79 28.61 -18.65
CA SER A 141 18.75 27.96 -19.97
C SER A 141 17.35 27.44 -20.33
N TYR A 142 16.40 27.47 -19.39
CA TYR A 142 15.03 27.00 -19.59
C TYR A 142 14.07 28.15 -19.84
N GLU A 143 13.06 27.90 -20.67
CA GLU A 143 12.08 28.93 -21.07
C GLU A 143 11.04 29.23 -19.97
N HIS A 144 10.73 28.25 -19.12
CA HIS A 144 9.79 28.42 -18.01
C HIS A 144 10.55 28.81 -16.74
N LEU A 145 10.25 30.02 -16.25
CA LEU A 145 10.94 30.70 -15.14
C LEU A 145 9.93 31.41 -14.22
N ASP A 146 8.66 30.98 -14.25
CA ASP A 146 7.55 31.70 -13.62
C ASP A 146 7.69 31.72 -12.09
N GLU A 147 8.26 30.66 -11.49
CA GLU A 147 8.45 30.54 -10.04
C GLU A 147 9.91 30.75 -9.58
N GLY A 148 10.85 31.00 -10.50
CA GLY A 148 12.26 31.24 -10.20
C GLY A 148 13.22 30.36 -11.00
N LYS A 149 14.49 30.36 -10.61
CA LYS A 149 15.55 29.62 -11.32
C LYS A 149 15.51 28.11 -11.10
N ASP A 150 14.82 27.65 -10.06
CA ASP A 150 14.70 26.25 -9.66
C ASP A 150 13.40 25.59 -10.13
N ASP A 151 12.46 26.36 -10.67
CA ASP A 151 11.14 25.94 -11.16
C ASP A 151 11.23 24.76 -12.17
N MET A 152 11.68 25.05 -13.40
CA MET A 152 11.86 24.01 -14.41
C MET A 152 12.84 22.91 -14.03
N PRO A 153 13.99 23.21 -13.42
CA PRO A 153 14.89 22.17 -12.95
C PRO A 153 14.20 21.19 -11.99
N ALA A 154 13.38 21.66 -11.06
CA ALA A 154 12.68 20.78 -10.12
C ALA A 154 11.63 19.90 -10.82
N HIS A 155 10.89 20.44 -11.79
CA HIS A 155 9.96 19.66 -12.63
C HIS A 155 10.66 18.60 -13.48
N ALA A 156 11.80 18.94 -14.08
CA ALA A 156 12.59 18.01 -14.88
C ALA A 156 13.20 16.90 -14.01
N LYS A 157 13.79 17.25 -12.85
CA LYS A 157 14.30 16.26 -11.88
C LYS A 157 13.18 15.35 -11.37
N CYS A 158 11.99 15.90 -11.12
CA CYS A 158 10.81 15.12 -10.75
C CYS A 158 10.41 14.13 -11.85
N SER A 159 10.38 14.56 -13.11
CA SER A 159 10.06 13.72 -14.26
C SER A 159 11.07 12.59 -14.48
N LEU A 160 12.34 12.81 -14.16
CA LEU A 160 13.40 11.80 -14.28
C LEU A 160 13.31 10.69 -13.22
N LEU A 161 12.96 11.04 -11.97
CA LEU A 161 12.86 10.07 -10.86
C LEU A 161 11.47 9.41 -10.80
N GLY A 162 10.43 10.20 -11.05
CA GLY A 162 9.04 9.79 -10.91
C GLY A 162 8.42 10.17 -9.56
N ALA A 163 7.10 10.37 -9.59
CA ALA A 163 6.30 10.72 -8.41
C ALA A 163 5.73 9.49 -7.67
N SER A 164 6.01 8.27 -8.13
CA SER A 164 5.41 7.07 -7.58
C SER A 164 6.41 5.92 -7.47
N LEU A 165 6.34 5.20 -6.35
CA LEU A 165 7.07 3.95 -6.12
C LEU A 165 6.09 2.82 -5.83
N ASN A 166 6.36 1.64 -6.41
CA ASN A 166 5.68 0.39 -6.10
C ASN A 166 6.65 -0.52 -5.34
N ILE A 167 6.33 -0.81 -4.08
CA ILE A 167 7.22 -1.50 -3.14
C ILE A 167 6.53 -2.78 -2.67
N PRO A 168 7.12 -3.97 -2.84
CA PRO A 168 6.56 -5.19 -2.29
C PRO A 168 6.60 -5.17 -0.76
N ILE A 169 5.53 -5.65 -0.13
CA ILE A 169 5.47 -5.89 1.31
C ILE A 169 5.67 -7.37 1.55
N SER A 170 6.60 -7.71 2.45
CA SER A 170 6.77 -9.05 3.00
C SER A 170 7.08 -8.96 4.50
N SER A 171 6.44 -9.81 5.29
CA SER A 171 6.73 -10.02 6.72
C SER A 171 7.92 -10.94 6.95
#